data_AF-A0A842VFH8-F1
#
_entry.id   AF-A0A842VFH8-F1
#
_cell.length_a   1.000
_cell.length_b   1.000
_cell.length_c   1.000
_cell.angle_alpha   90.00
_cell.angle_beta   90.00
_cell.angle_gamma   90.00
#
_symmetry.space_group_name_H-M   'P 1'
#
loop_
_entity.id
_entity.type
_entity.pdbx_description
1 polymer ?
#
loop_
_entity_poly.entity_id
_entity_poly.type
_entity_poly.pdbx_seq_one_letter_code
_entity_poly.pdbx_strand_id
1 'polypeptide(L)' 'AKGLEFRAVIVMACDDEIIPLQQRIEMVADDADLEEVYNTERHLLYVACTRARDQLLVTGVDPASEFLDDLRL' A
#
# COMPACT_ATOMS: atom_id res chain seq x y z
N ALA A 1 -10.86 7.31 3.16
CA ALA A 1 -11.56 6.94 4.41
C ALA A 1 -10.86 7.54 5.64
N LYS A 2 -10.91 8.85 5.85
CA LYS A 2 -10.24 9.49 6.99
C LYS A 2 -11.19 9.49 8.20
N GLY A 3 -10.82 8.79 9.28
CA GLY A 3 -11.55 8.78 10.55
C GLY A 3 -12.58 7.67 10.75
N LEU A 4 -12.67 6.72 9.82
CA LEU A 4 -13.50 5.51 9.99
C LEU A 4 -12.63 4.32 10.41
N GLU A 5 -13.20 3.41 11.18
CA GLU A 5 -12.62 2.10 11.53
C GLU A 5 -13.68 1.02 11.36
N PHE A 6 -13.24 -0.16 10.94
CA PHE A 6 -14.12 -1.29 10.65
C PHE A 6 -13.67 -2.51 11.43
N ARG A 7 -14.61 -3.39 11.80
CA ARG A 7 -14.28 -4.65 12.48
C ARG A 7 -13.37 -5.52 11.61
N ALA A 8 -13.66 -5.61 10.32
CA ALA A 8 -12.85 -6.32 9.34
C ALA A 8 -12.58 -5.42 8.13
N VAL A 9 -11.36 -5.50 7.58
CA VAL A 9 -10.97 -4.82 6.34
C VAL A 9 -10.25 -5.82 5.44
N ILE A 10 -10.56 -5.76 4.15
CA ILE A 10 -9.82 -6.48 3.11
C ILE A 10 -9.10 -5.44 2.26
N VAL A 11 -7.77 -5.53 2.18
CA VAL A 11 -6.95 -4.78 1.24
C VAL A 11 -6.57 -5.74 0.12
N MET A 12 -7.12 -5.51 -1.08
CA MET A 12 -7.02 -6.42 -2.21
C MET A 12 -6.10 -5.86 -3.28
N ALA A 13 -5.62 -6.75 -4.16
CA ALA A 13 -4.71 -6.42 -5.26
C ALA A 13 -3.44 -5.71 -4.76
N CYS A 14 -2.85 -6.21 -3.68
CA CYS A 14 -1.55 -5.78 -3.19
C CYS A 14 -0.43 -6.42 -4.01
N ASP A 15 -0.47 -6.14 -5.31
CA ASP A 15 0.36 -6.73 -6.34
C ASP A 15 1.50 -5.79 -6.71
N ASP A 16 2.53 -6.31 -7.36
CA ASP A 16 3.54 -5.49 -8.01
C ASP A 16 2.90 -4.50 -9.01
N GLU A 17 3.51 -3.33 -9.19
CA GLU A 17 3.02 -2.21 -10.01
C GLU A 17 1.65 -1.59 -9.63
N ILE A 18 0.86 -2.24 -8.76
CA ILE A 18 -0.42 -1.72 -8.26
C ILE A 18 -0.22 -0.87 -7.01
N ILE A 19 0.58 -1.36 -6.06
CA ILE A 19 1.07 -0.58 -4.93
C ILE A 19 2.56 -0.87 -4.73
N PRO A 20 3.46 0.12 -4.80
CA PRO A 20 3.19 1.48 -5.25
C PRO A 20 2.67 1.52 -6.69
N LEU A 21 1.75 2.46 -6.98
CA LEU A 21 1.19 2.59 -8.32
C LEU A 21 2.26 3.01 -9.33
N GLN A 22 2.58 2.13 -10.27
CA GLN A 22 3.65 2.32 -11.26
C GLN A 22 3.49 3.61 -12.08
N GLN A 23 2.27 3.97 -12.46
CA GLN A 23 2.01 5.22 -13.18
C GLN A 23 2.46 6.46 -12.41
N ARG A 24 2.36 6.45 -11.07
CA ARG A 24 2.84 7.58 -10.26
C ARG A 24 4.36 7.66 -10.24
N ILE A 25 5.04 6.51 -10.25
CA ILE A 25 6.49 6.42 -10.32
C ILE A 25 6.99 6.96 -11.66
N GLU A 26 6.36 6.57 -12.76
CA GLU A 26 6.77 6.98 -14.12
C GLU A 26 6.58 8.48 -14.41
N MET A 27 5.71 9.16 -13.68
CA MET A 27 5.49 10.60 -13.82
C MET A 27 6.53 11.46 -13.11
N VAL A 28 7.41 10.86 -12.30
CA VAL A 28 8.42 11.58 -11.51
C VAL A 28 9.68 11.85 -12.34
N ALA A 29 10.21 13.07 -12.24
CA ALA A 29 11.38 13.51 -13.00
C ALA A 29 12.69 13.51 -12.21
N ASP A 30 12.64 13.51 -10.87
CA ASP A 30 13.82 13.51 -10.01
C ASP A 30 13.73 12.50 -8.85
N ASP A 31 14.88 12.11 -8.31
CA ASP A 31 14.97 11.03 -7.31
C ASP A 31 14.36 11.42 -5.95
N ALA A 32 14.32 12.73 -5.62
CA ALA A 32 13.76 13.22 -4.36
C ALA A 32 12.23 13.10 -4.38
N ASP A 33 11.61 13.46 -5.51
CA ASP A 33 10.18 13.28 -5.73
C ASP A 33 9.79 11.79 -5.78
N LEU A 34 10.72 10.90 -6.17
CA LEU A 34 10.47 9.46 -6.23
C LEU A 34 10.30 8.88 -4.83
N GLU A 35 11.18 9.24 -3.90
CA GLU A 35 11.09 8.83 -2.50
C GLU A 35 9.77 9.34 -1.87
N GLU A 36 9.35 10.56 -2.19
CA GLU A 36 8.08 11.11 -1.71
C GLU A 36 6.87 10.33 -2.23
N VAL A 37 6.85 9.98 -3.51
CA VAL A 37 5.78 9.15 -4.10
C VAL A 37 5.73 7.78 -3.40
N TYR A 38 6.87 7.14 -3.26
CA TYR A 38 7.01 5.87 -2.55
C TYR A 38 6.47 5.95 -1.11
N ASN A 39 6.88 6.97 -0.37
CA ASN A 39 6.43 7.20 1.00
C ASN A 39 4.92 7.46 1.06
N THR A 40 4.36 8.19 0.11
CA THR A 40 2.92 8.44 0.02
C THR A 40 2.14 7.16 -0.23
N GLU A 41 2.57 6.34 -1.20
CA GLU A 41 1.95 5.06 -1.53
C GLU A 41 2.04 4.07 -0.35
N ARG A 42 3.20 3.99 0.31
CA ARG A 42 3.37 3.19 1.54
C ARG A 42 2.44 3.66 2.65
N HIS A 43 2.28 4.99 2.81
CA HIS A 43 1.37 5.55 3.80
C HIS A 43 -0.09 5.22 3.49
N LEU A 44 -0.49 5.13 2.21
CA LEU A 44 -1.83 4.68 1.82
C LEU A 44 -2.08 3.23 2.25
N LEU A 45 -1.12 2.32 2.04
CA LEU A 45 -1.21 0.94 2.50
C LEU A 45 -1.31 0.88 4.03
N TYR A 46 -0.45 1.61 4.74
CA TYR A 46 -0.49 1.69 6.20
C TYR A 46 -1.87 2.17 6.70
N VAL A 47 -2.39 3.25 6.12
CA VAL A 47 -3.69 3.79 6.48
C VAL A 47 -4.78 2.77 6.19
N ALA A 48 -4.75 2.05 5.06
CA ALA A 48 -5.73 1.03 4.72
C ALA A 48 -5.71 -0.14 5.72
N CYS A 49 -4.53 -0.68 6.03
CA CYS A 49 -4.36 -1.78 6.97
C CYS A 49 -4.80 -1.40 8.39
N THR A 50 -4.51 -0.17 8.84
CA THR A 50 -4.87 0.32 10.18
C THR A 50 -6.34 0.74 10.31
N ARG A 51 -7.16 0.64 9.25
CA ARG A 51 -8.63 0.75 9.39
C ARG A 51 -9.25 -0.48 10.02
N ALA A 52 -8.54 -1.62 10.05
CA ALA A 52 -9.00 -2.85 10.67
C ALA A 52 -8.88 -2.79 12.20
N ARG A 53 -9.97 -3.07 12.90
CA ARG A 53 -9.97 -3.20 14.36
C ARG A 53 -9.69 -4.63 14.82
N ASP A 54 -10.36 -5.62 14.21
CA ASP A 54 -10.31 -7.01 14.67
C ASP A 54 -9.59 -7.91 13.65
N GLN A 55 -9.94 -7.77 12.36
CA GLN A 55 -9.44 -8.64 11.29
C GLN A 55 -8.95 -7.84 10.08
N LEU A 56 -7.75 -8.19 9.62
CA LEU A 56 -7.17 -7.69 8.38
C LEU A 56 -6.88 -8.86 7.46
N LEU A 57 -7.37 -8.78 6.22
CA LEU A 57 -6.95 -9.66 5.13
C LEU A 57 -6.27 -8.82 4.06
N VAL A 58 -5.03 -9.16 3.75
CA VAL A 58 -4.27 -8.57 2.64
C VAL A 58 -4.12 -9.64 1.58
N THR A 59 -4.50 -9.35 0.34
CA THR A 59 -4.41 -10.30 -0.78
C THR A 59 -3.62 -9.71 -1.92
N GLY A 60 -2.78 -10.53 -2.55
CA GLY A 60 -2.17 -10.21 -3.84
C GLY A 60 -1.84 -11.48 -4.62
N VAL A 61 -1.38 -11.30 -5.85
CA VAL A 61 -0.83 -12.34 -6.72
C VAL A 61 0.71 -12.25 -6.77
N ASP A 62 1.36 -13.22 -7.41
CA ASP A 62 2.80 -13.18 -7.68
C ASP A 62 3.04 -12.57 -9.08
N PRO A 63 3.92 -11.56 -9.23
CA PRO A 63 4.69 -10.88 -8.18
C PRO A 63 3.83 -10.00 -7.28
N ALA A 64 4.06 -10.10 -5.97
CA ALA A 64 3.37 -9.32 -4.96
C ALA A 64 4.08 -7.97 -4.73
N SER A 65 3.35 -6.99 -4.21
CA SER A 65 3.90 -5.68 -3.87
C SER A 65 5.11 -5.80 -2.94
N GLU A 66 6.17 -5.06 -3.24
CA GLU A 66 7.34 -4.93 -2.37
C GLU A 66 6.99 -4.40 -0.97
N PHE A 67 5.92 -3.63 -0.82
CA PHE A 67 5.47 -3.14 0.49
C PHE A 67 4.93 -4.26 1.40
N LEU A 68 4.64 -5.44 0.87
CA LEU A 68 4.26 -6.59 1.71
C LEU A 68 5.45 -7.18 2.46
N ASP A 69 6.68 -6.90 2.04
CA ASP A 69 7.88 -7.29 2.81
C ASP A 69 7.94 -6.59 4.17
N ASP A 70 7.43 -5.36 4.27
CA ASP A 70 7.35 -4.60 5.53
C ASP A 70 6.44 -5.29 6.58
N LEU A 71 5.56 -6.20 6.15
CA LEU A 71 4.63 -6.95 7.02
C LEU A 71 5.16 -8.33 7.41
N ARG A 72 6.24 -8.80 6.78
CA ARG A 72 6.88 -10.08 7.09
C ARG A 72 7.78 -9.87 8.32
N LEU A 73 7.46 -10.56 9.42
CA LEU A 73 8.29 -10.60 10.64
C LEU A 73 9.56 -11.42 10.45
#